data_AF-A0AAV3QMM9-F1
#
_entry.id   AF-A0AAV3QMM9-F1
#
_cell.length_a   1.000
_cell.length_b   1.000
_cell.length_c   1.000
_cell.angle_alpha   90.00
_cell.angle_beta   90.00
_cell.angle_gamma   90.00
#
_symmetry.space_group_name_H-M   'P 1'
#
loop_
_entity.id
_entity.type
_entity.pdbx_description
1 polymer ?
#
loop_
_entity_poly.entity_id
_entity_poly.type
_entity_poly.pdbx_seq_one_letter_code
_entity_poly.pdbx_strand_id
1 'polypeptide(L)'
;MAEQNGKQSLKKVTQLRPLDSGVNINVKVVNTKMIAPRGRSQGRFAEALVGDDTGIIVLTARNDQVDLVKEGNTLQLSNAKVDIFKGSMRLAADRSGKIEVSEPASFSVKEANNMSLIEFERIDVVV
;
A
#
# COMPACT_ATOMS: atom_id res chain seq x y z
N MET A 1 16.59 -32.70 6.72
CA MET A 1 16.10 -31.82 5.63
C MET A 1 14.66 -31.46 5.96
N ALA A 2 14.40 -30.22 6.37
CA ALA A 2 13.06 -29.69 6.54
C ALA A 2 13.11 -28.20 6.14
N GLU A 3 12.50 -27.87 5.02
CA GLU A 3 12.36 -26.51 4.51
C GLU A 3 11.50 -25.67 5.45
N GLN A 4 12.13 -24.85 6.28
CA GLN A 4 11.46 -23.67 6.83
C GLN A 4 11.68 -22.52 5.85
N ASN A 5 10.86 -22.46 4.82
CA ASN A 5 10.75 -21.25 4.00
C ASN A 5 10.02 -20.20 4.85
N GLY A 6 10.70 -19.12 5.22
CA GLY A 6 10.20 -18.07 6.10
C GLY A 6 8.93 -17.42 5.54
N LYS A 7 7.77 -17.89 6.00
CA LYS A 7 6.47 -17.30 5.70
C LYS A 7 6.35 -15.99 6.47
N GLN A 8 6.85 -14.89 5.90
CA GLN A 8 6.55 -13.55 6.41
C GLN A 8 5.02 -13.41 6.45
N SER A 9 4.49 -13.14 7.64
CA SER A 9 3.04 -13.08 7.89
C SER A 9 2.39 -11.97 7.08
N LEU A 10 1.32 -12.30 6.34
CA LEU A 10 0.47 -11.30 5.70
C LEU A 10 -0.19 -10.43 6.76
N LYS A 11 0.07 -9.13 6.69
CA LYS A 11 -0.49 -8.12 7.59
C LYS A 11 -1.80 -7.59 7.00
N LYS A 12 -2.77 -7.24 7.85
CA LYS A 12 -4.03 -6.63 7.42
C LYS A 12 -3.92 -5.10 7.36
N VAL A 13 -4.78 -4.45 6.57
CA VAL A 13 -4.75 -2.98 6.39
C VAL A 13 -4.89 -2.25 7.73
N THR A 14 -5.77 -2.72 8.60
CA THR A 14 -5.98 -2.13 9.95
C THR A 14 -4.81 -2.28 10.91
N GLN A 15 -3.91 -3.22 10.65
CA GLN A 15 -2.75 -3.47 11.49
C GLN A 15 -1.55 -2.60 11.11
N LEU A 16 -1.63 -1.89 9.98
CA LEU A 16 -0.59 -1.00 9.51
C LEU A 16 -0.38 0.15 10.49
N ARG A 17 0.88 0.45 10.79
CA ARG A 17 1.30 1.58 11.59
C ARG A 17 2.08 2.57 10.73
N PRO A 18 2.09 3.87 11.11
CA PRO A 18 2.92 4.83 10.42
C PRO A 18 4.39 4.39 10.46
N LEU A 19 5.11 4.54 9.35
CA LEU A 19 6.52 4.18 9.21
C LEU A 19 6.83 2.68 9.25
N ASP A 20 5.81 1.80 9.24
CA ASP A 20 6.03 0.37 9.06
C ASP A 20 6.80 0.08 7.77
N SER A 21 7.75 -0.85 7.82
CA SER A 21 8.52 -1.32 6.66
C SER A 21 8.57 -2.84 6.62
N GLY A 22 8.84 -3.41 5.44
CA GLY A 22 8.87 -4.85 5.25
C GLY A 22 7.51 -5.54 5.40
N VAL A 23 6.41 -4.82 5.15
CA VAL A 23 5.07 -5.40 5.28
C VAL A 23 4.68 -6.17 4.02
N ASN A 24 4.11 -7.35 4.21
CA ASN A 24 3.51 -8.13 3.13
C ASN A 24 1.99 -8.06 3.29
N ILE A 25 1.29 -7.69 2.23
CA ILE A 25 -0.16 -7.48 2.28
C ILE A 25 -0.80 -7.82 0.95
N ASN A 26 -2.03 -8.35 1.00
CA ASN A 26 -2.84 -8.62 -0.18
C ASN A 26 -4.05 -7.67 -0.15
N VAL A 27 -4.24 -6.90 -1.21
CA VAL A 27 -5.26 -5.85 -1.28
C VAL A 27 -5.95 -5.86 -2.64
N LYS A 28 -7.22 -5.46 -2.67
CA LYS A 28 -7.95 -5.22 -3.90
C LYS A 28 -7.99 -3.73 -4.20
N VAL A 29 -7.81 -3.37 -5.46
CA VAL A 29 -7.89 -2.00 -5.95
C VAL A 29 -9.35 -1.60 -6.11
N VAL A 30 -9.76 -0.58 -5.38
CA VAL A 30 -11.11 0.00 -5.43
C VAL A 30 -11.17 1.13 -6.46
N ASN A 31 -10.20 2.04 -6.42
CA ASN A 31 -10.16 3.19 -7.32
C ASN A 31 -8.71 3.55 -7.66
N THR A 32 -8.43 3.99 -8.89
CA THR A 32 -7.10 4.49 -9.28
C THR A 32 -7.19 5.90 -9.86
N LYS A 33 -6.35 6.79 -9.34
CA LYS A 33 -6.17 8.15 -9.83
C LYS A 33 -4.74 8.37 -10.32
N MET A 34 -4.59 8.63 -11.61
CA MET A 34 -3.30 9.05 -12.17
C MET A 34 -2.94 10.46 -11.68
N ILE A 35 -1.70 10.62 -11.22
CA ILE A 35 -1.18 11.90 -10.77
C ILE A 35 -0.23 12.43 -11.84
N ALA A 36 -0.57 13.59 -12.40
CA ALA A 36 0.27 14.24 -13.40
C ALA A 36 1.66 14.53 -12.80
N PRO A 37 2.75 14.23 -13.53
CA PRO A 37 4.10 14.57 -13.06
C PRO A 37 4.21 16.08 -12.86
N ARG A 38 4.63 16.50 -11.66
CA ARG A 38 4.90 17.91 -11.35
C ARG A 38 6.41 18.17 -11.39
N GLY A 39 6.84 19.16 -12.17
CA GLY A 39 8.24 19.60 -12.26
C GLY A 39 9.13 18.67 -13.11
N ARG A 40 10.43 18.57 -12.77
CA ARG A 40 11.40 17.72 -13.49
C ARG A 40 11.26 16.21 -13.22
N SER A 41 10.24 15.78 -12.47
CA SER A 41 10.04 14.37 -12.17
C SER A 41 9.47 13.67 -13.40
N GLN A 42 10.32 12.94 -14.13
CA GLN A 42 9.98 12.22 -15.37
C GLN A 42 9.25 10.88 -15.12
N GLY A 43 8.81 10.60 -13.89
CA GLY A 43 8.16 9.34 -13.52
C GLY A 43 6.64 9.37 -13.63
N ARG A 44 6.02 8.24 -13.99
CA ARG A 44 4.57 8.05 -13.89
C ARG A 44 4.20 7.78 -12.44
N PHE A 45 3.18 8.48 -11.92
CA PHE A 45 2.68 8.27 -10.57
C PHE A 45 1.18 8.03 -10.60
N ALA A 46 0.71 7.12 -9.76
CA ALA A 46 -0.70 6.94 -9.50
C ALA A 46 -0.93 6.76 -8.00
N GLU A 47 -2.03 7.32 -7.52
CA GLU A 47 -2.57 7.05 -6.21
C GLU A 47 -3.78 6.13 -6.40
N ALA A 48 -3.85 5.05 -5.65
CA ALA A 48 -4.98 4.13 -5.72
C ALA A 48 -5.53 3.85 -4.33
N LEU A 49 -6.85 3.80 -4.21
CA LEU A 49 -7.50 3.26 -3.03
C LEU A 49 -7.44 1.74 -3.13
N VAL A 50 -6.77 1.12 -2.16
CA VAL A 50 -6.65 -0.33 -2.07
C VAL A 50 -7.09 -0.79 -0.69
N GLY A 51 -7.64 -1.98 -0.58
CA GLY A 51 -8.00 -2.49 0.73
C GLY A 51 -8.26 -3.97 0.80
N ASP A 52 -8.50 -4.43 2.03
CA ASP A 52 -8.88 -5.79 2.35
C ASP A 52 -10.23 -5.79 3.09
N ASP A 53 -10.60 -6.94 3.63
CA ASP A 53 -11.76 -7.16 4.50
C ASP A 53 -11.75 -6.32 5.79
N THR A 54 -10.62 -5.72 6.16
CA THR A 54 -10.46 -4.95 7.40
C THR A 54 -10.51 -3.44 7.19
N GLY A 55 -10.06 -2.95 6.03
CA GLY A 55 -10.06 -1.52 5.73
C GLY A 55 -9.45 -1.18 4.36
N ILE A 56 -9.39 0.13 4.08
CA ILE A 56 -8.75 0.69 2.89
C ILE A 56 -7.60 1.64 3.27
N ILE A 57 -6.63 1.76 2.37
CA ILE A 57 -5.49 2.67 2.45
C ILE A 57 -5.14 3.16 1.05
N VAL A 58 -4.55 4.36 0.96
CA VAL A 58 -4.02 4.88 -0.29
C VAL A 58 -2.67 4.22 -0.61
N LEU A 59 -2.58 3.54 -1.74
CA LEU A 59 -1.35 3.03 -2.35
C LEU A 59 -0.76 4.07 -3.28
N THR A 60 0.54 4.31 -3.17
CA THR A 60 1.33 5.11 -4.12
C THR A 60 2.08 4.17 -5.07
N ALA A 61 1.70 4.18 -6.33
CA ALA A 61 2.34 3.40 -7.41
C ALA A 61 3.25 4.29 -8.25
N ARG A 62 4.40 3.74 -8.68
CA ARG A 62 5.39 4.45 -9.50
C ARG A 62 5.74 3.67 -10.76
N ASN A 63 5.99 4.39 -11.85
CA ASN A 63 6.48 3.86 -13.12
C ASN A 63 5.64 2.69 -13.66
N ASP A 64 6.23 1.49 -13.76
CA ASP A 64 5.64 0.24 -14.22
C ASP A 64 4.52 -0.27 -13.30
N GLN A 65 4.59 0.06 -12.00
CA GLN A 65 3.54 -0.31 -11.04
C GLN A 65 2.19 0.34 -11.39
N VAL A 66 2.19 1.50 -12.06
CA VAL A 66 0.96 2.19 -12.46
C VAL A 66 0.10 1.32 -13.38
N ASP A 67 0.73 0.47 -14.20
CA ASP A 67 0.01 -0.41 -15.12
C ASP A 67 -0.59 -1.65 -14.42
N LEU A 68 -0.07 -2.00 -13.24
CA LEU A 68 -0.56 -3.10 -12.41
C LEU A 68 -1.75 -2.67 -11.54
N VAL A 69 -1.73 -1.43 -11.05
CA VAL A 69 -2.70 -0.87 -10.10
C VAL A 69 -3.94 -0.36 -10.85
N LYS A 70 -4.72 -1.29 -11.39
CA LYS A 70 -6.00 -1.02 -12.05
C LYS A 70 -7.17 -1.42 -11.17
N GLU A 71 -8.27 -0.68 -11.28
CA GLU A 71 -9.51 -0.96 -10.54
C GLU A 71 -9.97 -2.40 -10.75
N GLY A 72 -10.36 -3.06 -9.67
CA GLY A 72 -10.78 -4.46 -9.68
C GLY A 72 -9.65 -5.49 -9.56
N ASN A 73 -8.39 -5.11 -9.82
CA ASN A 73 -7.27 -6.03 -9.63
C ASN A 73 -7.04 -6.35 -8.15
N THR A 74 -6.58 -7.57 -7.90
CA THR A 74 -6.01 -7.96 -6.60
C THR A 74 -4.50 -7.89 -6.70
N LEU A 75 -3.88 -7.24 -5.72
CA LEU A 75 -2.46 -6.96 -5.66
C LEU A 75 -1.86 -7.60 -4.42
N GLN A 76 -0.80 -8.37 -4.64
CA GLN A 76 0.06 -8.86 -3.59
C GLN A 76 1.29 -7.95 -3.51
N LEU A 77 1.42 -7.27 -2.38
CA LEU A 77 2.58 -6.45 -2.08
C LEU A 77 3.51 -7.20 -1.15
N SER A 78 4.78 -7.28 -1.53
CA SER A 78 5.85 -7.87 -0.74
C SER A 78 6.88 -6.81 -0.39
N ASN A 79 7.35 -6.80 0.85
CA ASN A 79 8.29 -5.82 1.39
C ASN A 79 7.84 -4.37 1.07
N ALA A 80 6.59 -4.06 1.34
CA ALA A 80 6.04 -2.71 1.25
C ALA A 80 6.37 -1.92 2.53
N LYS A 81 6.11 -0.61 2.45
CA LYS A 81 6.27 0.32 3.56
C LYS A 81 5.08 1.28 3.65
N VAL A 82 4.90 1.86 4.82
CA VAL A 82 3.89 2.87 5.10
C VAL A 82 4.60 4.22 5.26
N ASP A 83 4.48 5.06 4.24
CA ASP A 83 4.96 6.44 4.29
C ASP A 83 3.87 7.35 4.88
N ILE A 84 4.29 8.46 5.48
CA ILE A 84 3.38 9.54 5.90
C ILE A 84 3.49 10.67 4.88
N PHE A 85 2.37 11.02 4.25
CA PHE A 85 2.28 12.15 3.35
C PHE A 85 1.23 13.13 3.84
N LYS A 86 1.66 14.33 4.20
CA LYS A 86 0.79 15.39 4.77
C LYS A 86 -0.04 14.92 5.97
N GLY A 87 0.57 14.17 6.89
CA GLY A 87 -0.11 13.62 8.07
C GLY A 87 -0.86 12.31 7.83
N SER A 88 -1.12 11.92 6.58
CA SER A 88 -1.86 10.69 6.26
C SER A 88 -0.94 9.52 5.90
N MET A 89 -1.29 8.32 6.36
CA MET A 89 -0.59 7.09 5.95
C MET A 89 -0.86 6.73 4.50
N ARG A 90 0.20 6.29 3.80
CA ARG A 90 0.16 5.78 2.44
C ARG A 90 1.01 4.53 2.31
N LEU A 91 0.47 3.50 1.68
CA LEU A 91 1.20 2.30 1.34
C LEU A 91 2.06 2.56 0.10
N ALA A 92 3.28 2.05 0.07
CA ALA A 92 4.16 2.10 -1.09
C ALA A 92 5.06 0.87 -1.12
N ALA A 93 5.53 0.47 -2.30
CA ALA A 93 6.60 -0.51 -2.40
C ALA A 93 7.92 0.09 -1.89
N ASP A 94 8.66 -0.66 -1.07
CA ASP A 94 10.01 -0.27 -0.65
C ASP A 94 11.04 -0.54 -1.78
N ARG A 95 12.31 -0.22 -1.57
CA ARG A 95 13.39 -0.41 -2.57
C ARG A 95 13.52 -1.87 -3.04
N SER A 96 13.36 -2.83 -2.14
CA SER A 96 13.29 -4.27 -2.45
C SER A 96 11.85 -4.80 -2.50
N GLY A 97 10.87 -3.90 -2.45
CA GLY A 97 9.45 -4.22 -2.50
C GLY A 97 8.97 -4.54 -3.91
N LYS A 98 7.98 -5.42 -4.00
CA LYS A 98 7.35 -5.82 -5.25
C LYS A 98 5.83 -5.70 -5.13
N ILE A 99 5.21 -5.33 -6.25
CA ILE A 99 3.75 -5.32 -6.43
C ILE A 99 3.47 -6.29 -7.55
N GLU A 100 2.68 -7.32 -7.28
CA GLU A 100 2.31 -8.34 -8.26
C GLU A 100 0.78 -8.45 -8.31
N VAL A 101 0.23 -8.68 -9.49
CA VAL A 101 -1.20 -8.97 -9.64
C VAL A 101 -1.40 -10.44 -9.27
N SER A 102 -2.27 -10.69 -8.32
CA SER A 102 -2.61 -12.02 -7.85
C SER A 102 -4.00 -12.44 -8.34
N GLU A 103 -4.38 -13.68 -8.06
CA GLU A 103 -5.72 -14.18 -8.35
C GLU A 103 -6.79 -13.30 -7.70
N PRO A 104 -7.97 -13.12 -8.34
CA PRO A 104 -9.04 -12.31 -7.80
C PRO A 104 -9.41 -12.75 -6.37
N ALA A 105 -9.21 -11.86 -5.41
CA ALA A 105 -9.59 -12.13 -4.04
C ALA A 105 -11.12 -12.24 -3.89
N SER A 106 -11.57 -13.24 -3.14
CA SER A 106 -12.98 -13.46 -2.81
C SER A 106 -13.51 -12.55 -1.69
N PHE A 107 -12.65 -11.78 -1.03
CA PHE A 107 -13.06 -10.87 0.04
C PHE A 107 -13.66 -9.57 -0.50
N SER A 108 -14.66 -9.05 0.23
CA SER A 108 -15.19 -7.71 0.00
C SER A 108 -14.34 -6.69 0.76
N VAL A 109 -14.00 -5.59 0.10
CA VAL A 109 -13.18 -4.53 0.69
C VAL A 109 -14.01 -3.70 1.65
N LYS A 110 -13.51 -3.49 2.87
CA LYS A 110 -14.19 -2.67 3.87
C LYS A 110 -13.86 -1.19 3.70
N GLU A 111 -14.52 -0.56 2.74
CA GLU A 111 -14.30 0.86 2.39
C GLU A 111 -14.66 1.85 3.52
N ALA A 112 -15.52 1.45 4.46
CA ALA A 112 -15.89 2.28 5.61
C ALA A 112 -14.73 2.60 6.56
N ASN A 113 -13.63 1.82 6.50
CA ASN A 113 -12.51 1.97 7.41
C ASN A 113 -11.25 2.42 6.67
N ASN A 114 -11.11 3.73 6.47
CA ASN A 114 -10.01 4.30 5.70
C ASN A 114 -8.85 4.76 6.60
N MET A 115 -7.76 4.01 6.58
CA MET A 115 -6.55 4.28 7.36
C MET A 115 -5.81 5.54 6.91
N SER A 116 -6.04 6.01 5.69
CA SER A 116 -5.44 7.25 5.17
C SER A 116 -6.17 8.53 5.62
N LEU A 117 -7.38 8.42 6.18
CA LEU A 117 -8.09 9.57 6.78
C LEU A 117 -7.59 9.88 8.18
N ILE A 118 -6.85 8.97 8.80
CA ILE A 118 -6.25 9.20 10.11
C ILE A 118 -5.04 10.10 9.92
N GLU A 119 -5.09 11.28 10.54
CA GLU A 119 -4.00 12.24 10.56
C GLU A 119 -3.08 11.95 11.76
N PHE A 120 -1.79 11.81 11.48
CA PHE A 120 -0.75 11.61 12.48
C PHE A 120 0.12 12.86 12.54
N GLU A 121 0.27 13.40 13.75
CA GLU A 121 1.22 14.45 14.05
C GLU A 121 2.53 13.84 14.55
N ARG A 122 3.64 14.29 13.98
CA ARG A 122 4.96 13.89 14.46
C ARG A 122 5.31 14.74 15.68
N ILE A 123 5.44 14.09 16.84
CA ILE A 123 5.91 14.72 18.07
C ILE A 123 7.41 14.45 18.18
N ASP A 124 8.24 15.46 17.93
CA ASP A 124 9.68 15.38 18.17
C ASP A 124 9.94 15.66 19.66
N VAL A 125 10.30 14.61 20.40
CA VAL A 125 10.74 14.77 21.80
C VAL A 125 12.19 15.25 21.77
N VAL A 126 12.40 16.52 22.08
CA VAL A 126 13.72 17.07 22.36
C VAL A 126 14.10 16.64 23.77
N VAL A 127 15.10 15.77 23.88
CA VAL A 127 15.74 15.39 25.15
C VAL A 127 17.02 16.20 25.32
#